data_AF-A0A832SHB4-F1
#
_entry.id   AF-A0A832SHB4-F1
#
_cell.length_a   1.000
_cell.length_b   1.000
_cell.length_c   1.000
_cell.angle_alpha   90.00
_cell.angle_beta   90.00
_cell.angle_gamma   90.00
#
_symmetry.space_group_name_H-M   'P 1'
#
loop_
_entity.id
_entity.type
_entity.pdbx_description
1 polymer ?
#
loop_
_entity_poly.entity_id
_entity_poly.type
_entity_poly.pdbx_seq_one_letter_code
_entity_poly.pdbx_strand_id
1 'polypeptide(L)'
;MIDLGTLGGSNSCAYGINNKRQIVGESETETGETHAFLWQNGVMTDFGTLSGISGSGAYEINENGQILGSNGTAVLWTITAPTNPVANFSASPTSGYAPLTVNFTDQSTGSPTSWNWDFGDGMNATDQNPTHTYSTAGNYTVTFTASNAAGNSTVTGIVSVTPPEDSEEIVSEIEVSDNRLREASPDTVYKSSSFIDVGSISGVGRYRDAIQFDLSEYNSDSQITNAVLSLYWYYPSG
;
A
#
# COMPACT_ATOMS: atom_id res chain seq x y z
N MET A 1 -4.15 24.80 44.03
CA MET A 1 -4.68 23.47 44.44
C MET A 1 -5.16 22.79 43.18
N ILE A 2 -4.86 21.49 43.01
CA ILE A 2 -5.40 20.68 41.92
C ILE A 2 -6.34 19.68 42.58
N ASP A 3 -7.60 19.69 42.16
CA ASP A 3 -8.57 18.65 42.51
C ASP A 3 -8.38 17.49 41.54
N LEU A 4 -8.26 16.27 42.07
CA LEU A 4 -8.05 15.06 41.27
C LEU A 4 -9.39 14.41 40.84
N GLY A 5 -10.50 14.83 41.45
CA GLY A 5 -11.84 14.30 41.20
C GLY A 5 -12.15 13.00 41.97
N THR A 6 -13.21 12.33 41.54
CA THR A 6 -13.68 11.05 42.07
C THR A 6 -14.05 10.10 40.90
N LEU A 7 -14.30 8.83 41.20
CA LEU A 7 -14.86 7.83 40.28
C LEU A 7 -16.39 7.94 40.14
N GLY A 8 -16.94 9.14 40.32
CA GLY A 8 -18.38 9.42 40.27
C GLY A 8 -19.06 9.51 41.64
N GLY A 9 -18.35 9.13 42.73
CA GLY A 9 -18.83 9.28 44.09
C GLY A 9 -18.53 10.66 44.70
N SER A 10 -18.63 10.74 46.03
CA SER A 10 -18.55 12.03 46.75
C SER A 10 -17.17 12.33 47.35
N ASN A 11 -16.31 11.32 47.47
CA ASN A 11 -15.04 11.43 48.15
C ASN A 11 -13.91 10.66 47.43
N SER A 12 -12.69 11.16 47.57
CA SER A 12 -11.45 10.46 47.19
C SER A 12 -10.30 10.84 48.12
N CYS A 13 -9.39 9.89 48.34
CA CYS A 13 -8.21 10.02 49.18
C CYS A 13 -6.98 9.57 48.40
N ALA A 14 -5.95 10.42 48.34
CA ALA A 14 -4.64 10.06 47.76
C ALA A 14 -3.68 9.57 48.84
N TYR A 15 -2.97 8.47 48.57
CA TYR A 15 -2.06 7.83 49.52
C TYR A 15 -0.59 7.83 49.06
N GLY A 16 -0.33 7.69 47.76
CA GLY A 16 1.03 7.62 47.22
C GLY A 16 1.22 8.46 45.95
N ILE A 17 2.43 8.97 45.74
CA ILE A 17 2.83 9.66 44.52
C ILE A 17 4.29 9.32 44.17
N ASN A 18 4.59 9.17 42.87
CA ASN A 18 5.97 9.02 42.37
C ASN A 18 6.44 10.24 41.54
N ASN A 19 7.71 10.25 41.12
CA ASN A 19 8.29 11.36 40.35
C ASN A 19 7.69 11.50 38.94
N LYS A 20 6.99 10.48 38.42
CA LYS A 20 6.21 10.54 37.17
C LYS A 20 4.85 11.24 37.35
N ARG A 21 4.57 11.79 38.54
CA ARG A 21 3.30 12.44 38.91
C ARG A 21 2.10 11.50 38.80
N GLN A 22 2.34 10.20 38.99
CA GLN A 22 1.30 9.20 39.15
C GLN A 22 0.88 9.20 40.62
N ILE A 23 -0.42 9.37 40.88
CA ILE A 23 -0.98 9.41 42.23
C ILE A 23 -1.88 8.18 42.39
N VAL A 24 -1.75 7.49 43.52
CA VAL A 24 -2.60 6.34 43.83
C VAL A 24 -3.38 6.60 45.11
N GLY A 25 -4.53 5.97 45.22
CA GLY A 25 -5.41 6.18 46.35
C GLY A 25 -6.65 5.32 46.27
N GLU A 26 -7.71 5.82 46.89
CA GLU A 26 -9.05 5.26 46.81
C GLU A 26 -10.09 6.35 46.51
N SER A 27 -11.15 5.99 45.81
CA SER A 27 -12.24 6.90 45.49
C SER A 27 -13.56 6.16 45.55
N GLU A 28 -14.60 6.88 45.97
CA GLU A 28 -15.97 6.39 45.84
C GLU A 28 -16.41 6.39 44.37
N THR A 29 -17.10 5.33 43.99
CA THR A 29 -17.85 5.23 42.74
C THR A 29 -19.23 5.86 42.86
N GLU A 30 -19.96 5.99 41.75
CA GLU A 30 -21.36 6.42 41.74
C GLU A 30 -22.28 5.50 42.57
N THR A 31 -21.92 4.22 42.73
CA THR A 31 -22.67 3.25 43.56
C THR A 31 -22.30 3.32 45.05
N GLY A 32 -21.33 4.15 45.43
CA GLY A 32 -20.84 4.31 46.80
C GLY A 32 -19.81 3.26 47.24
N GLU A 33 -19.33 2.43 46.31
CA GLU A 33 -18.22 1.49 46.59
C GLU A 33 -16.89 2.23 46.59
N THR A 34 -15.95 1.82 47.43
CA THR A 34 -14.60 2.42 47.48
C THR A 34 -13.65 1.64 46.61
N HIS A 35 -13.13 2.24 45.53
CA HIS A 35 -12.20 1.57 44.62
C HIS A 35 -10.82 2.22 44.64
N ALA A 36 -9.79 1.39 44.51
CA ALA A 36 -8.43 1.83 44.27
C ALA A 36 -8.35 2.56 42.91
N PHE A 37 -7.60 3.65 42.87
CA PHE A 37 -7.38 4.38 41.62
C PHE A 37 -5.90 4.64 41.35
N LEU A 38 -5.60 4.86 40.06
CA LEU A 38 -4.42 5.56 39.58
C LEU A 38 -4.85 6.85 38.89
N TRP A 39 -4.31 7.98 39.33
CA TRP A 39 -4.45 9.26 38.65
C TRP A 39 -3.16 9.58 37.90
N GLN A 40 -3.28 9.85 36.60
CA GLN A 40 -2.17 10.25 35.75
C GLN A 40 -2.67 11.13 34.61
N ASN A 41 -1.96 12.22 34.30
CA ASN A 41 -2.26 13.11 33.17
C ASN A 41 -3.71 13.62 33.13
N GLY A 42 -4.32 13.90 34.29
CA GLY A 42 -5.70 14.41 34.37
C GLY A 42 -6.78 13.33 34.37
N VAL A 43 -6.40 12.05 34.30
CA VAL A 43 -7.34 10.92 34.24
C VAL A 43 -7.22 10.08 35.51
N MET A 44 -8.36 9.77 36.12
CA MET A 44 -8.47 8.81 37.23
C MET A 44 -8.93 7.46 36.66
N THR A 45 -8.06 6.45 36.74
CA THR A 45 -8.32 5.08 36.31
C THR A 45 -8.76 4.25 37.50
N ASP A 46 -9.94 3.65 37.40
CA ASP A 46 -10.50 2.71 38.38
C ASP A 46 -9.83 1.33 38.26
N PHE A 47 -9.36 0.76 39.37
CA PHE A 47 -8.86 -0.62 39.44
C PHE A 47 -9.92 -1.65 39.86
N GLY A 48 -11.09 -1.21 40.29
CA GLY A 48 -12.23 -2.03 40.66
C GLY A 48 -12.00 -2.90 41.90
N THR A 49 -12.91 -3.84 42.12
CA THR A 49 -12.86 -4.84 43.19
C THR A 49 -12.81 -6.26 42.62
N LEU A 50 -12.31 -7.20 43.41
CA LEU A 50 -12.51 -8.62 43.16
C LEU A 50 -13.94 -8.98 43.56
N SER A 51 -14.58 -9.88 42.80
CA SER A 51 -15.99 -10.24 42.98
C SER A 51 -16.35 -10.57 44.43
N GLY A 52 -17.32 -9.84 44.97
CA GLY A 52 -17.85 -10.06 46.32
C GLY A 52 -17.17 -9.25 47.44
N ILE A 53 -16.26 -8.34 47.11
CA ILE A 53 -15.60 -7.45 48.07
C ILE A 53 -16.07 -6.01 47.86
N SER A 54 -16.40 -5.32 48.94
CA SER A 54 -17.00 -3.98 48.93
C SER A 54 -16.00 -2.83 48.73
N GLY A 55 -14.70 -3.14 48.53
CA GLY A 55 -13.74 -2.10 48.19
C GLY A 55 -12.30 -2.55 48.01
N SER A 56 -11.53 -1.66 47.39
CA SER A 56 -10.10 -1.78 47.17
C SER A 56 -9.41 -0.44 47.45
N GLY A 57 -8.11 -0.49 47.77
CA GLY A 57 -7.30 0.69 48.04
C GLY A 57 -5.88 0.51 47.54
N ALA A 58 -5.31 1.56 46.95
CA ALA A 58 -3.91 1.61 46.52
C ALA A 58 -3.13 2.57 47.41
N TYR A 59 -2.17 2.06 48.18
CA TYR A 59 -1.55 2.79 49.29
C TYR A 59 -0.21 3.41 48.93
N GLU A 60 0.56 2.76 48.06
CA GLU A 60 1.91 3.21 47.70
C GLU A 60 2.19 2.91 46.23
N ILE A 61 2.98 3.76 45.59
CA ILE A 61 3.50 3.57 44.24
C ILE A 61 5.00 3.90 44.22
N ASN A 62 5.79 3.06 43.55
CA ASN A 62 7.21 3.34 43.32
C ASN A 62 7.49 3.89 41.91
N GLU A 63 8.74 4.26 41.64
CA GLU A 63 9.16 4.82 40.34
C GLU A 63 9.06 3.82 39.17
N ASN A 64 9.02 2.52 39.48
CA ASN A 64 8.82 1.46 38.50
C ASN A 64 7.34 1.25 38.16
N GLY A 65 6.41 2.05 38.70
CA GLY A 65 4.97 1.91 38.47
C GLY A 65 4.35 0.71 39.20
N GLN A 66 5.04 0.16 40.19
CA GLN A 66 4.49 -0.90 41.03
C GLN A 66 3.69 -0.27 42.16
N ILE A 67 2.46 -0.75 42.35
CA ILE A 67 1.48 -0.20 43.29
C ILE A 67 1.11 -1.27 44.30
N LEU A 68 1.35 -1.02 45.58
CA LEU A 68 0.92 -1.89 46.66
C LEU A 68 -0.45 -1.45 47.19
N GLY A 69 -1.32 -2.41 47.45
CA GLY A 69 -2.60 -2.12 48.07
C GLY A 69 -3.39 -3.34 48.51
N SER A 70 -4.70 -3.18 48.61
CA SER A 70 -5.61 -4.25 49.02
C SER A 70 -6.84 -4.35 48.11
N ASN A 71 -7.28 -5.57 47.86
CA ASN A 71 -8.54 -5.90 47.23
C ASN A 71 -9.08 -7.19 47.87
N GLY A 72 -9.49 -7.09 49.13
CA GLY A 72 -9.73 -8.24 50.04
C GLY A 72 -8.46 -8.89 50.60
N THR A 73 -7.41 -9.01 49.78
CA THR A 73 -6.06 -9.41 50.18
C THR A 73 -5.03 -8.40 49.70
N ALA A 74 -3.77 -8.51 50.18
CA ALA A 74 -2.67 -7.70 49.67
C ALA A 74 -2.44 -7.98 48.17
N VAL A 75 -2.35 -6.91 47.39
CA VAL A 75 -2.21 -6.96 45.93
C VAL A 75 -1.10 -6.03 45.46
N LEU A 76 -0.48 -6.40 44.33
CA LEU A 76 0.53 -5.64 43.64
C LEU A 76 0.03 -5.38 42.22
N TRP A 77 -0.33 -4.14 41.90
CA TRP A 77 -0.58 -3.73 40.52
C TRP A 77 0.72 -3.26 39.88
N THR A 78 0.85 -3.45 38.57
CA THR A 78 2.02 -2.99 37.81
C THR A 78 1.56 -2.15 36.62
N ILE A 79 1.96 -0.89 36.62
CA ILE A 79 1.77 0.03 35.49
C ILE A 79 2.97 -0.13 34.58
N THR A 80 2.85 -1.04 33.63
CA THR A 80 3.87 -1.23 32.62
C THR A 80 3.85 -0.01 31.71
N ALA A 81 4.94 0.76 31.71
CA ALA A 81 5.13 1.80 30.69
C ALA A 81 5.04 1.13 29.30
N PRO A 82 4.37 1.75 28.31
CA PRO A 82 4.38 1.20 26.97
C PRO A 82 5.83 1.03 26.51
N THR A 83 6.12 -0.08 25.85
CA THR A 83 7.37 -0.24 25.12
C THR A 83 7.19 0.33 23.72
N ASN A 84 8.27 0.66 23.02
CA ASN A 84 8.16 1.00 21.60
C ASN A 84 7.37 -0.10 20.87
N PRO A 85 6.48 0.27 19.94
CA PRO A 85 5.84 -0.71 19.09
C PRO A 85 6.90 -1.49 18.29
N VAL A 86 6.56 -2.70 17.88
CA VAL A 86 7.28 -3.39 16.80
C VAL A 86 6.32 -3.42 15.62
N ALA A 87 6.58 -2.55 14.64
CA ALA A 87 5.69 -2.41 13.49
C ALA A 87 5.73 -3.66 12.62
N ASN A 88 4.55 -4.16 12.27
CA ASN A 88 4.39 -5.26 11.35
C ASN A 88 3.02 -5.17 10.68
N PHE A 89 2.91 -5.65 9.45
CA PHE A 89 1.62 -5.68 8.75
C PHE A 89 1.51 -6.85 7.78
N SER A 90 0.28 -7.14 7.39
CA SER A 90 -0.02 -7.94 6.20
C SER A 90 -0.82 -7.12 5.18
N ALA A 91 -0.70 -7.50 3.91
CA ALA A 91 -1.43 -6.92 2.80
C ALA A 91 -2.05 -8.03 1.95
N SER A 92 -3.28 -7.83 1.47
CA SER A 92 -3.96 -8.81 0.62
C SER A 92 -4.88 -8.15 -0.41
N PRO A 93 -4.72 -8.45 -1.71
CA PRO A 93 -3.60 -9.19 -2.31
C PRO A 93 -2.29 -8.37 -2.32
N THR A 94 -1.14 -9.02 -2.49
CA THR A 94 0.16 -8.32 -2.66
C THR A 94 0.53 -8.09 -4.14
N SER A 95 -0.20 -8.69 -5.07
CA SER A 95 -0.05 -8.45 -6.50
C SER A 95 -1.33 -8.66 -7.29
N GLY A 96 -1.39 -8.08 -8.48
CA GLY A 96 -2.52 -8.22 -9.41
C GLY A 96 -2.59 -7.08 -10.42
N TYR A 97 -3.63 -7.09 -11.25
CA TYR A 97 -3.83 -6.09 -12.30
C TYR A 97 -4.34 -4.76 -11.76
N ALA A 98 -3.92 -3.66 -12.39
CA ALA A 98 -4.52 -2.35 -12.15
C ALA A 98 -5.97 -2.31 -12.66
N PRO A 99 -6.92 -1.67 -11.94
CA PRO A 99 -6.76 -1.15 -10.58
C PRO A 99 -6.73 -2.28 -9.54
N LEU A 100 -5.74 -2.24 -8.64
CA LEU A 100 -5.60 -3.24 -7.58
C LEU A 100 -6.03 -2.67 -6.23
N THR A 101 -7.10 -3.20 -5.64
CA THR A 101 -7.53 -2.84 -4.28
C THR A 101 -6.91 -3.80 -3.26
N VAL A 102 -6.13 -3.27 -2.34
CA VAL A 102 -5.39 -4.00 -1.31
C VAL A 102 -5.90 -3.63 0.07
N ASN A 103 -6.19 -4.64 0.88
CA ASN A 103 -6.50 -4.47 2.29
C ASN A 103 -5.23 -4.64 3.12
N PHE A 104 -4.94 -3.66 3.98
CA PHE A 104 -3.82 -3.68 4.91
C PHE A 104 -4.33 -3.96 6.32
N THR A 105 -3.60 -4.82 7.04
CA THR A 105 -3.91 -5.18 8.42
C THR A 105 -2.70 -4.95 9.30
N ASP A 106 -2.88 -4.16 10.36
CA ASP A 106 -1.89 -3.99 11.42
C ASP A 106 -1.67 -5.31 12.17
N GLN A 107 -0.39 -5.70 12.29
CA GLN A 107 0.06 -6.85 13.08
C GLN A 107 1.11 -6.44 14.12
N SER A 108 1.18 -5.15 14.43
CA SER A 108 2.18 -4.60 15.33
C SER A 108 1.96 -5.09 16.76
N THR A 109 3.07 -5.21 17.50
CA THR A 109 3.04 -5.48 18.94
C THR A 109 3.44 -4.22 19.71
N GLY A 110 3.31 -4.25 21.05
CA GLY A 110 3.64 -3.11 21.90
C GLY A 110 2.53 -2.06 22.01
N SER A 111 1.26 -2.45 21.79
CA SER A 111 0.08 -1.59 21.99
C SER A 111 0.18 -0.23 21.28
N PRO A 112 0.28 -0.22 19.93
CA PRO A 112 0.22 1.02 19.17
C PRO A 112 -1.11 1.74 19.37
N THR A 113 -1.08 3.07 19.31
CA THR A 113 -2.25 3.95 19.44
C THR A 113 -2.41 4.90 18.26
N SER A 114 -1.50 4.88 17.30
CA SER A 114 -1.52 5.70 16.10
C SER A 114 -0.78 5.00 14.96
N TRP A 115 -1.30 5.16 13.75
CA TRP A 115 -0.84 4.51 12.53
C TRP A 115 -0.58 5.55 11.44
N ASN A 116 0.46 5.34 10.65
CA ASN A 116 0.72 6.10 9.45
C ASN A 116 1.17 5.15 8.33
N TRP A 117 0.40 5.15 7.25
CA TRP A 117 0.66 4.38 6.05
C TRP A 117 1.05 5.35 4.95
N ASP A 118 2.19 5.11 4.31
CA ASP A 118 2.56 5.67 3.01
C ASP A 118 2.51 4.52 2.00
N PHE A 119 1.61 4.61 1.04
CA PHE A 119 1.41 3.55 0.05
C PHE A 119 2.46 3.55 -1.07
N GLY A 120 3.35 4.55 -1.12
CA GLY A 120 4.40 4.65 -2.12
C GLY A 120 3.93 5.20 -3.48
N ASP A 121 2.68 5.64 -3.59
CA ASP A 121 2.07 6.31 -4.75
C ASP A 121 1.73 7.79 -4.49
N GLY A 122 2.15 8.31 -3.35
CA GLY A 122 1.87 9.68 -2.89
C GLY A 122 0.61 9.79 -2.02
N MET A 123 -0.15 8.71 -1.82
CA MET A 123 -1.29 8.67 -0.89
C MET A 123 -0.89 8.07 0.47
N ASN A 124 -1.62 8.49 1.50
CA ASN A 124 -1.39 8.06 2.88
C ASN A 124 -2.71 7.74 3.60
N ALA A 125 -2.64 6.99 4.71
CA ALA A 125 -3.77 6.73 5.61
C ALA A 125 -3.34 6.68 7.07
N THR A 126 -4.29 6.95 7.98
CA THR A 126 -4.08 6.91 9.44
C THR A 126 -4.96 5.89 10.16
N ASP A 127 -5.82 5.19 9.43
CA ASP A 127 -6.62 4.10 9.97
C ASP A 127 -5.71 2.92 10.35
N GLN A 128 -6.12 2.15 11.36
CA GLN A 128 -5.36 0.96 11.76
C GLN A 128 -5.30 -0.09 10.64
N ASN A 129 -6.40 -0.32 9.95
CA ASN A 129 -6.52 -1.31 8.87
C ASN A 129 -7.14 -0.67 7.62
N PRO A 130 -6.37 0.11 6.83
CA PRO A 130 -6.91 0.81 5.67
C PRO A 130 -7.07 -0.14 4.48
N THR A 131 -7.96 0.25 3.57
CA THR A 131 -8.04 -0.30 2.21
C THR A 131 -7.54 0.77 1.24
N HIS A 132 -6.70 0.38 0.29
CA HIS A 132 -6.14 1.31 -0.71
C HIS A 132 -6.23 0.74 -2.13
N THR A 133 -6.46 1.59 -3.13
CA THR A 133 -6.55 1.18 -4.53
C THR A 133 -5.45 1.81 -5.37
N TYR A 134 -4.55 0.97 -5.89
CA TYR A 134 -3.52 1.38 -6.84
C TYR A 134 -4.10 1.41 -8.26
N SER A 135 -4.20 2.60 -8.85
CA SER A 135 -4.82 2.79 -10.17
C SER A 135 -3.88 2.55 -11.36
N THR A 136 -2.57 2.50 -11.11
CA THR A 136 -1.54 2.38 -12.15
C THR A 136 -0.66 1.17 -11.90
N ALA A 137 -0.13 0.58 -12.97
CA ALA A 137 0.85 -0.47 -12.85
C ALA A 137 2.17 0.08 -12.28
N GLY A 138 2.84 -0.73 -11.45
CA GLY A 138 4.08 -0.34 -10.78
C GLY A 138 4.38 -1.21 -9.56
N ASN A 139 5.61 -1.10 -9.07
CA ASN A 139 6.03 -1.68 -7.79
C ASN A 139 6.03 -0.59 -6.73
N TYR A 140 5.12 -0.71 -5.77
CA TYR A 140 4.92 0.27 -4.71
C TYR A 140 5.57 -0.21 -3.41
N THR A 141 6.44 0.63 -2.84
CA THR A 141 7.04 0.38 -1.52
C THR A 141 6.15 1.00 -0.46
N VAL A 142 5.39 0.17 0.24
CA VAL A 142 4.53 0.59 1.34
C VAL A 142 5.38 0.78 2.58
N THR A 143 5.31 1.95 3.21
CA THR A 143 5.96 2.26 4.49
C THR A 143 4.89 2.39 5.57
N PHE A 144 4.96 1.53 6.57
CA PHE A 144 4.03 1.51 7.69
C PHE A 144 4.74 1.89 8.99
N THR A 145 4.21 2.88 9.70
CA THR A 145 4.71 3.32 11.00
C THR A 145 3.62 3.19 12.06
N ALA A 146 3.92 2.43 13.12
CA ALA A 146 3.07 2.28 14.30
C ALA A 146 3.69 3.05 15.48
N SER A 147 2.88 3.81 16.21
CA SER A 147 3.34 4.68 17.30
C SER A 147 2.50 4.52 18.57
N ASN A 148 3.14 4.73 19.72
CA ASN A 148 2.47 4.90 21.01
C ASN A 148 3.21 5.96 21.86
N ALA A 149 2.85 6.11 23.13
CA ALA A 149 3.49 7.09 24.01
C ALA A 149 4.98 6.83 24.29
N ALA A 150 5.49 5.63 24.01
CA ALA A 150 6.91 5.28 24.19
C ALA A 150 7.77 5.70 22.98
N GLY A 151 7.17 5.69 21.78
CA GLY A 151 7.87 5.99 20.54
C GLY A 151 7.18 5.35 19.34
N ASN A 152 7.95 5.08 18.29
CA ASN A 152 7.45 4.52 17.04
C ASN A 152 8.38 3.44 16.49
N SER A 153 7.85 2.68 15.54
CA SER A 153 8.58 1.71 14.74
C SER A 153 8.03 1.73 13.32
N THR A 154 8.91 1.49 12.34
CA THR A 154 8.59 1.54 10.92
C THR A 154 9.03 0.25 10.24
N VAL A 155 8.21 -0.25 9.33
CA VAL A 155 8.47 -1.41 8.49
C VAL A 155 8.02 -1.14 7.06
N THR A 156 8.64 -1.79 6.09
CA THR A 156 8.30 -1.65 4.67
C THR A 156 7.89 -2.97 4.04
N GLY A 157 6.98 -2.92 3.07
CA GLY A 157 6.60 -4.06 2.22
C GLY A 157 6.36 -3.64 0.77
N ILE A 158 6.22 -4.61 -0.14
CA ILE A 158 6.03 -4.33 -1.58
C ILE A 158 4.66 -4.81 -2.03
N VAL A 159 3.98 -3.97 -2.82
CA VAL A 159 2.80 -4.35 -3.63
C VAL A 159 3.18 -4.23 -5.11
N SER A 160 2.91 -5.28 -5.89
CA SER A 160 3.25 -5.34 -7.32
C SER A 160 1.99 -5.28 -8.18
N VAL A 161 1.79 -4.18 -8.87
CA VAL A 161 0.62 -3.96 -9.73
C VAL A 161 1.03 -4.11 -11.19
N THR A 162 0.39 -5.01 -11.91
CA THR A 162 0.65 -5.25 -13.34
C THR A 162 -0.35 -4.50 -14.22
N PRO A 163 0.02 -4.13 -15.46
CA PRO A 163 -0.93 -3.57 -16.42
C PRO A 163 -2.06 -4.56 -16.72
N PRO A 164 -3.31 -4.12 -16.98
CA PRO A 164 -4.44 -5.00 -17.29
C PRO A 164 -4.10 -5.96 -18.45
N GLU A 165 -4.64 -7.19 -18.44
CA GLU A 165 -4.28 -8.23 -19.44
C GLU A 165 -4.49 -7.81 -20.90
N ASP A 166 -5.34 -6.82 -21.18
CA ASP A 166 -5.65 -6.32 -22.53
C ASP A 166 -4.89 -5.03 -22.91
N SER A 167 -3.90 -4.60 -22.11
CA SER A 167 -3.04 -3.48 -22.50
C SER A 167 -2.00 -3.94 -23.52
N GLU A 168 -2.44 -4.33 -24.72
CA GLU A 168 -1.55 -4.36 -25.87
C GLU A 168 -1.14 -2.92 -26.18
N GLU A 169 0.15 -2.64 -26.09
CA GLU A 169 0.72 -1.44 -26.68
C GLU A 169 0.59 -1.61 -28.20
N ILE A 170 -0.53 -1.16 -28.78
CA ILE A 170 -0.70 -1.15 -30.24
C ILE A 170 0.33 -0.16 -30.78
N VAL A 171 1.51 -0.67 -31.14
CA VAL A 171 2.52 0.05 -31.92
C VAL A 171 2.03 0.07 -33.36
N SER A 172 0.94 0.81 -33.60
CA SER A 172 0.30 1.04 -34.91
C SER A 172 0.34 -0.17 -35.85
N GLU A 173 -0.69 -1.00 -35.85
CA GLU A 173 -0.96 -1.80 -37.04
C GLU A 173 -1.42 -0.82 -38.13
N ILE A 174 -0.54 -0.54 -39.10
CA ILE A 174 -0.94 0.15 -40.31
C ILE A 174 -1.89 -0.80 -41.03
N GLU A 175 -3.19 -0.62 -40.84
CA GLU A 175 -4.16 -1.17 -41.78
C GLU A 175 -3.88 -0.53 -43.13
N VAL A 176 -3.15 -1.25 -44.00
CA VAL A 176 -3.02 -0.86 -45.40
C VAL A 176 -4.36 -1.19 -46.06
N SER A 177 -5.35 -0.32 -45.86
CA SER A 177 -6.66 -0.41 -46.50
C SER A 177 -6.60 0.09 -47.95
N ASP A 178 -5.59 -0.30 -48.72
CA ASP A 178 -5.66 -0.32 -50.19
C ASP A 178 -4.50 -1.15 -50.76
N ASN A 179 -4.67 -2.47 -50.82
CA ASN A 179 -3.70 -3.35 -51.48
C ASN A 179 -3.92 -3.43 -53.00
N ARG A 180 -4.55 -2.42 -53.61
CA ARG A 180 -4.65 -2.35 -55.07
C ARG A 180 -3.43 -1.62 -55.59
N LEU A 181 -2.44 -2.38 -56.03
CA LEU A 181 -1.48 -1.94 -57.04
C LEU A 181 -2.27 -1.42 -58.26
N ARG A 182 -2.58 -0.13 -58.29
CA ARG A 182 -3.16 0.54 -59.44
C ARG A 182 -2.04 1.27 -60.16
N GLU A 183 -1.45 0.64 -61.17
CA GLU A 183 -1.09 1.43 -62.34
C GLU A 183 -2.37 1.89 -63.03
N ALA A 184 -2.30 2.97 -63.79
CA ALA A 184 -3.41 3.76 -64.31
C ALA A 184 -4.37 3.05 -65.30
N SER A 185 -4.53 1.73 -65.25
CA SER A 185 -5.46 0.99 -66.12
C SER A 185 -6.05 -0.26 -65.45
N PRO A 186 -7.37 -0.54 -65.58
CA PRO A 186 -8.05 -1.63 -64.87
C PRO A 186 -7.73 -3.07 -65.34
N ASP A 187 -7.05 -3.24 -66.47
CA ASP A 187 -7.08 -4.49 -67.24
C ASP A 187 -5.77 -5.30 -67.25
N THR A 188 -4.83 -5.05 -66.34
CA THR A 188 -3.55 -5.77 -66.33
C THR A 188 -3.20 -6.31 -64.94
N VAL A 189 -3.36 -7.63 -64.76
CA VAL A 189 -2.90 -8.35 -63.56
C VAL A 189 -1.49 -8.90 -63.87
N TYR A 190 -0.50 -8.50 -63.08
CA TYR A 190 0.88 -8.96 -63.24
C TYR A 190 0.96 -10.49 -63.11
N LYS A 191 1.54 -11.16 -64.12
CA LYS A 191 1.85 -12.60 -64.08
C LYS A 191 3.34 -12.92 -64.27
N SER A 192 4.27 -11.95 -64.29
CA SER A 192 5.66 -12.29 -64.63
C SER A 192 6.78 -11.34 -64.17
N SER A 193 6.61 -10.52 -63.13
CA SER A 193 7.76 -9.80 -62.53
C SER A 193 7.84 -9.99 -61.02
N SER A 194 9.06 -10.16 -60.51
CA SER A 194 9.42 -10.27 -59.08
C SER A 194 9.72 -8.91 -58.43
N PHE A 195 9.38 -7.81 -59.11
CA PHE A 195 9.61 -6.45 -58.63
C PHE A 195 8.35 -5.61 -58.79
N ILE A 196 8.11 -4.75 -57.80
CA ILE A 196 7.15 -3.65 -57.84
C ILE A 196 7.96 -2.36 -57.91
N ASP A 197 7.79 -1.58 -58.99
CA ASP A 197 8.33 -0.22 -59.09
C ASP A 197 7.43 0.70 -58.25
N VAL A 198 7.96 1.25 -57.16
CA VAL A 198 7.22 2.17 -56.28
C VAL A 198 7.37 3.63 -56.70
N GLY A 199 7.98 3.87 -57.86
CA GLY A 199 8.15 5.21 -58.42
C GLY A 199 9.29 5.99 -57.79
N SER A 200 9.64 7.10 -58.43
CA SER A 200 10.70 8.01 -57.99
C SER A 200 10.15 9.07 -57.03
N ILE A 201 10.80 9.31 -55.88
CA ILE A 201 10.34 10.32 -54.92
C ILE A 201 10.60 11.77 -55.33
N SER A 202 11.16 12.05 -56.52
CA SER A 202 11.65 13.41 -56.83
C SER A 202 11.43 13.93 -58.25
N GLY A 203 10.67 13.25 -59.11
CA GLY A 203 10.42 13.72 -60.49
C GLY A 203 11.69 13.78 -61.37
N VAL A 204 12.83 13.33 -60.85
CA VAL A 204 14.08 13.13 -61.59
C VAL A 204 14.15 11.64 -61.87
N GLY A 205 13.87 11.24 -63.12
CA GLY A 205 13.74 9.84 -63.55
C GLY A 205 15.00 8.97 -63.48
N ARG A 206 15.94 9.28 -62.57
CA ARG A 206 17.19 8.55 -62.36
C ARG A 206 17.26 7.78 -61.04
N TYR A 207 16.38 8.05 -60.08
CA TYR A 207 16.32 7.33 -58.81
C TYR A 207 15.01 6.54 -58.76
N ARG A 208 15.12 5.21 -58.71
CA ARG A 208 13.98 4.31 -58.51
C ARG A 208 14.20 3.54 -57.23
N ASP A 209 13.24 3.64 -56.34
CA ASP A 209 13.13 2.73 -55.22
C ASP A 209 12.39 1.51 -55.75
N ALA A 210 12.98 0.33 -55.58
CA ALA A 210 12.37 -0.92 -56.00
C ALA A 210 12.14 -1.78 -54.76
N ILE A 211 10.93 -2.32 -54.65
CA ILE A 211 10.62 -3.35 -53.67
C ILE A 211 10.69 -4.69 -54.40
N GLN A 212 11.67 -5.50 -54.02
CA GLN A 212 11.81 -6.86 -54.53
C GLN A 212 11.20 -7.84 -53.53
N PHE A 213 10.31 -8.70 -54.03
CA PHE A 213 9.80 -9.84 -53.27
C PHE A 213 10.48 -11.09 -53.78
N ASP A 214 11.10 -11.86 -52.89
CA ASP A 214 11.51 -13.23 -53.21
C ASP A 214 10.27 -14.12 -53.16
N LEU A 215 9.79 -14.49 -54.33
CA LEU A 215 8.62 -15.35 -54.53
C LEU A 215 9.02 -16.77 -54.96
N SER A 216 10.28 -17.16 -54.75
CA SER A 216 10.77 -18.49 -55.15
C SER A 216 10.04 -19.65 -54.47
N GLU A 217 9.43 -19.40 -53.31
CA GLU A 217 8.60 -20.36 -52.58
C GLU A 217 7.09 -20.25 -52.88
N TYR A 218 6.68 -19.32 -53.77
CA TYR A 218 5.27 -19.15 -54.13
C TYR A 218 4.79 -20.33 -54.99
N ASN A 219 4.21 -21.32 -54.34
CA ASN A 219 3.23 -22.20 -54.96
C ASN A 219 1.84 -21.57 -54.74
N SER A 220 0.92 -21.78 -55.67
CA SER A 220 -0.40 -21.12 -55.75
C SER A 220 -1.32 -21.27 -54.54
N ASP A 221 -0.91 -21.98 -53.49
CA ASP A 221 -1.75 -22.45 -52.40
C ASP A 221 -1.21 -22.14 -50.99
N SER A 222 -0.14 -21.35 -50.84
CA SER A 222 0.47 -21.06 -49.52
C SER A 222 0.45 -19.57 -49.15
N GLN A 223 0.12 -19.27 -47.89
CA GLN A 223 0.52 -18.00 -47.23
C GLN A 223 2.05 -17.92 -47.22
N ILE A 224 2.62 -16.81 -47.71
CA ILE A 224 4.06 -16.55 -47.63
C ILE A 224 4.37 -16.13 -46.19
N THR A 225 5.00 -17.01 -45.42
CA THR A 225 5.33 -16.77 -44.01
C THR A 225 6.69 -16.13 -43.79
N ASN A 226 7.57 -16.12 -44.80
CA ASN A 226 8.95 -15.61 -44.72
C ASN A 226 9.29 -14.64 -45.87
N ALA A 227 8.42 -13.66 -46.15
CA ALA A 227 8.76 -12.62 -47.11
C ALA A 227 9.87 -11.73 -46.55
N VAL A 228 11.04 -11.73 -47.19
CA VAL A 228 12.13 -10.80 -46.85
C VAL A 228 11.94 -9.52 -47.65
N LEU A 229 11.69 -8.40 -46.96
CA LEU A 229 11.70 -7.08 -47.56
C LEU A 229 13.14 -6.59 -47.70
N SER A 230 13.63 -6.55 -48.94
CA SER A 230 14.94 -5.96 -49.25
C SER A 230 14.77 -4.64 -49.98
N LEU A 231 15.29 -3.56 -49.39
CA LEU A 231 15.33 -2.25 -50.03
C LEU A 231 16.66 -2.10 -50.78
N TYR A 232 16.59 -1.97 -52.10
CA TYR A 232 17.78 -1.77 -52.93
C TYR A 232 17.84 -0.34 -53.44
N TRP A 233 19.00 0.29 -53.28
CA TRP A 233 19.35 1.52 -53.97
C TRP A 233 20.11 1.16 -55.23
N TYR A 234 19.45 1.26 -56.38
CA TYR A 234 20.10 1.01 -57.66
C TYR A 234 20.77 2.30 -58.17
N TYR A 235 22.10 2.25 -58.30
CA TYR A 235 22.90 3.29 -58.94
C TYR A 235 23.27 2.83 -60.35
N PRO A 236 22.59 3.27 -61.41
CA PRO A 236 23.10 3.05 -62.75
C PRO A 236 24.41 3.82 -62.87
N SER A 237 25.50 3.11 -63.13
CA SER A 237 26.79 3.72 -63.45
C SER A 237 26.63 4.61 -64.68
N GLY A 238 26.86 5.90 -64.49
CA GLY A 238 27.18 6.84 -65.55
C GLY A 238 28.68 7.06 -65.59
#